data_AF-A0A7Y8LFW1-F1
#
_entry.id   AF-A0A7Y8LFW1-F1
#
_cell.length_a   1.000
_cell.length_b   1.000
_cell.length_c   1.000
_cell.angle_alpha   90.00
_cell.angle_beta   90.00
_cell.angle_gamma   90.00
#
_symmetry.space_group_name_H-M   'P 1'
#
loop_
_entity.id
_entity.type
_entity.pdbx_description
1 polymer ?
#
loop_
_entity_poly.entity_id
_entity_poly.type
_entity_poly.pdbx_seq_one_letter_code
_entity_poly.pdbx_strand_id
1 'polypeptide(L)'
;MAQETIASPDVKFVDEIIKGGGESLKKCYQCATCSVVCNLTPENKPFPRKEMLYAQWGLKDKLLPNPDIWLCHQCSDCTAYCPRGAKPGEVLNAVRKLSIEHYSVPQFLGKAVGSKQHLVILLAIPVVIFLIILASLGHLNLTKIPLNEKGQISYHEFLPSLYIDSVFVPVAIFAVVCLAIGISRYWKDMLRAAGPVTPKMSISNAIVSTVNEILSHSRFEKCNLTKIRKISHFLVFYSFIGLAITTAWAVVYLYGPPIMKLLGLKPFSWMLGPSPYPLTNPVKWLANASALGLLAGISLVISNRLKNQEKAGKGGYYDWLFIYIVFAIMATGILSELFRLANIAVLAYIIYFAHLVVVFFLFAYAPFSKMAHMVYRATAMVFAKYTQREP
;
A
#
# COMPACT_ATOMS: atom_id res chain seq x y z
N MET A 1 30.63 -21.15 -35.19
CA MET A 1 29.91 -19.95 -34.73
C MET A 1 28.51 -20.38 -34.29
N ALA A 2 28.33 -20.66 -33.00
CA ALA A 2 27.05 -21.14 -32.47
C ALA A 2 26.41 -20.06 -31.59
N GLN A 3 25.29 -19.55 -32.11
CA GLN A 3 24.17 -18.88 -31.45
C GLN A 3 24.41 -17.52 -30.77
N GLU A 4 24.13 -16.45 -31.53
CA GLU A 4 23.54 -15.25 -30.94
C GLU A 4 22.13 -15.63 -30.43
N THR A 5 22.01 -15.94 -29.14
CA THR A 5 20.70 -16.09 -28.49
C THR A 5 20.04 -14.71 -28.41
N ILE A 6 19.22 -14.36 -29.41
CA ILE A 6 18.51 -13.06 -29.53
C ILE A 6 17.55 -12.82 -28.35
N ALA A 7 17.00 -13.89 -27.76
CA ALA A 7 16.21 -13.84 -26.54
C ALA A 7 16.25 -15.20 -25.82
N SER A 8 16.31 -15.19 -24.49
CA SER A 8 16.22 -16.40 -23.65
C SER A 8 14.93 -16.38 -22.82
N PRO A 9 13.86 -17.06 -23.26
CA PRO A 9 12.60 -17.12 -22.52
C PRO A 9 12.72 -17.79 -21.14
N ASP A 10 12.24 -17.12 -20.09
CA ASP A 10 12.06 -17.73 -18.76
C ASP A 10 10.63 -18.26 -18.61
N VAL A 11 10.45 -19.56 -18.86
CA VAL A 11 9.14 -20.22 -18.73
C VAL A 11 8.62 -20.19 -17.29
N LYS A 12 9.50 -20.26 -16.29
CA LYS A 12 9.09 -20.20 -14.88
C LYS A 12 8.50 -18.82 -14.56
N PHE A 13 9.10 -17.75 -15.09
CA PHE A 13 8.55 -16.41 -14.94
C PHE A 13 7.19 -16.25 -15.62
N VAL A 14 6.98 -16.87 -16.79
CA VAL A 14 5.64 -16.91 -17.43
C VAL A 14 4.62 -17.60 -16.53
N ASP A 15 4.97 -18.75 -15.94
CA ASP A 15 4.09 -19.48 -15.03
C ASP A 15 3.76 -18.69 -13.77
N GLU A 16 4.73 -17.93 -13.24
CA GLU A 16 4.52 -17.02 -12.11
C GLU A 16 3.53 -15.90 -12.45
N ILE A 17 3.60 -15.31 -13.66
CA ILE A 17 2.63 -14.32 -14.12
C ILE A 17 1.23 -14.95 -14.23
N ILE A 18 1.12 -16.16 -14.79
CA ILE A 18 -0.15 -16.88 -14.91
C ILE A 18 -0.76 -17.14 -13.52
N LYS A 19 0.04 -17.68 -12.58
CA LYS A 19 -0.39 -17.91 -11.19
C LYS A 19 -0.79 -16.61 -10.47
N GLY A 20 -0.23 -15.48 -10.86
CA GLY A 20 -0.54 -14.15 -10.35
C GLY A 20 -1.84 -13.52 -10.87
N GLY A 21 -2.59 -14.21 -11.75
CA GLY A 21 -3.82 -13.68 -12.38
C GLY A 21 -3.61 -13.11 -13.79
N GLY A 22 -2.45 -13.39 -14.39
CA GLY A 22 -2.11 -13.01 -15.76
C GLY A 22 -2.44 -14.06 -16.81
N GLU A 23 -3.33 -15.03 -16.56
CA GLU A 23 -3.54 -16.22 -17.40
C GLU A 23 -3.85 -15.90 -18.87
N SER A 24 -4.47 -14.74 -19.11
CA SER A 24 -4.85 -14.29 -20.45
C SER A 24 -3.68 -13.81 -21.31
N LEU A 25 -2.44 -13.75 -20.78
CA LEU A 25 -1.26 -13.27 -21.51
C LEU A 25 -1.04 -14.05 -22.81
N LYS A 26 -1.32 -15.36 -22.81
CA LYS A 26 -1.16 -16.25 -23.99
C LYS A 26 -2.25 -16.05 -25.06
N LYS A 27 -3.32 -15.29 -24.78
CA LYS A 27 -4.35 -14.96 -25.79
C LYS A 27 -3.92 -13.83 -26.72
N CYS A 28 -2.99 -12.98 -26.28
CA CYS A 28 -2.60 -11.80 -27.04
C CYS A 28 -1.77 -12.19 -28.27
N TYR A 29 -2.15 -11.64 -29.42
CA TYR A 29 -1.50 -11.78 -30.72
C TYR A 29 -0.89 -10.47 -31.24
N GLN A 30 -0.62 -9.51 -30.34
CA GLN A 30 0.11 -8.28 -30.65
C GLN A 30 -0.56 -7.31 -31.66
N CYS A 31 -1.89 -7.19 -31.70
CA CYS A 31 -2.60 -6.25 -32.61
C CYS A 31 -2.50 -4.75 -32.30
N ALA A 32 -1.89 -4.35 -31.18
CA ALA A 32 -1.76 -2.96 -30.71
C ALA A 32 -3.03 -2.21 -30.26
N THR A 33 -4.23 -2.78 -30.32
CA THR A 33 -5.47 -2.11 -29.83
C THR A 33 -5.29 -1.54 -28.41
N CYS A 34 -4.65 -2.31 -27.52
CA CYS A 34 -4.37 -1.89 -26.15
C CYS A 34 -3.54 -0.60 -26.02
N SER A 35 -2.63 -0.33 -26.96
CA SER A 35 -1.83 0.90 -26.98
C SER A 35 -2.61 2.06 -27.58
N VAL A 36 -3.39 1.82 -28.62
CA VAL A 36 -4.21 2.86 -29.26
C VAL A 36 -5.28 3.41 -28.31
N VAL A 37 -5.94 2.55 -27.52
CA VAL A 37 -6.98 3.00 -26.59
C VAL A 37 -6.44 3.60 -25.29
N CYS A 38 -5.13 3.55 -25.05
CA CYS A 38 -4.54 3.99 -23.79
C CYS A 38 -4.18 5.48 -23.82
N ASN A 39 -5.00 6.32 -23.19
CA ASN A 39 -4.78 7.78 -23.11
C ASN A 39 -3.55 8.22 -22.28
N LEU A 40 -2.82 7.25 -21.73
CA LEU A 40 -1.60 7.48 -20.94
C LEU A 40 -0.33 7.15 -21.74
N THR A 41 -0.49 6.50 -22.89
CA THR A 41 0.63 6.04 -23.70
C THR A 41 1.35 7.23 -24.32
N PRO A 42 2.70 7.34 -24.20
CA PRO A 42 3.47 8.30 -24.98
C PRO A 42 3.50 7.88 -26.46
N GLU A 43 3.49 8.86 -27.37
CA GLU A 43 3.54 8.62 -28.83
C GLU A 43 4.76 7.80 -29.24
N ASN A 44 5.94 8.17 -28.75
CA ASN A 44 7.21 7.54 -29.15
C ASN A 44 7.53 6.24 -28.40
N LYS A 45 6.82 5.92 -27.30
CA LYS A 45 7.12 4.77 -26.43
C LYS A 45 5.84 4.09 -25.95
N PRO A 46 5.03 3.52 -26.86
CA PRO A 46 3.71 3.05 -26.49
C PRO A 46 3.73 1.85 -25.53
N PHE A 47 2.69 1.72 -24.70
CA PHE A 47 2.42 0.60 -23.80
C PHE A 47 0.90 0.27 -23.83
N PRO A 48 0.41 -0.91 -23.42
CA PRO A 48 1.12 -2.05 -22.84
C PRO A 48 1.51 -3.14 -23.87
N ARG A 49 1.43 -2.89 -25.20
CA ARG A 49 1.65 -3.94 -26.23
C ARG A 49 2.99 -4.66 -26.03
N LYS A 50 4.08 -3.92 -25.87
CA LYS A 50 5.44 -4.49 -25.72
C LYS A 50 5.59 -5.22 -24.39
N GLU A 51 4.98 -4.74 -23.30
CA GLU A 51 4.97 -5.41 -22.01
C GLU A 51 4.23 -6.75 -22.09
N MET A 52 3.14 -6.81 -22.86
CA MET A 52 2.43 -8.06 -23.12
C MET A 52 3.32 -9.06 -23.86
N LEU A 53 4.15 -8.61 -24.81
CA LEU A 53 5.10 -9.47 -25.50
C LEU A 53 6.17 -9.99 -24.52
N TYR A 54 6.74 -9.10 -23.69
CA TYR A 54 7.73 -9.49 -22.69
C TYR A 54 7.16 -10.50 -21.69
N ALA A 55 5.89 -10.33 -21.29
CA ALA A 55 5.20 -11.28 -20.42
C ALA A 55 4.96 -12.64 -21.12
N GLN A 56 4.60 -12.65 -22.41
CA GLN A 56 4.40 -13.89 -23.18
C GLN A 56 5.66 -14.73 -23.33
N TRP A 57 6.78 -14.05 -23.56
CA TRP A 57 8.08 -14.65 -23.84
C TRP A 57 8.92 -14.82 -22.58
N GLY A 58 8.42 -14.44 -21.41
CA GLY A 58 9.17 -14.58 -20.16
C GLY A 58 10.44 -13.73 -20.12
N LEU A 59 10.45 -12.55 -20.75
CA LEU A 59 11.60 -11.65 -20.79
C LEU A 59 11.70 -10.84 -19.49
N LYS A 60 11.99 -11.55 -18.40
CA LYS A 60 12.02 -11.03 -17.03
C LYS A 60 12.89 -9.78 -16.88
N ASP A 61 14.10 -9.84 -17.44
CA ASP A 61 15.10 -8.76 -17.34
C ASP A 61 14.69 -7.50 -18.12
N LYS A 62 13.76 -7.62 -19.07
CA LYS A 62 13.18 -6.47 -19.78
C LYS A 62 11.91 -5.96 -19.12
N LEU A 63 11.16 -6.83 -18.44
CA LEU A 63 9.83 -6.51 -17.93
C LEU A 63 9.84 -5.95 -16.51
N LEU A 64 10.60 -6.58 -15.59
CA LEU A 64 10.65 -6.15 -14.19
C LEU A 64 11.25 -4.74 -13.98
N PRO A 65 12.28 -4.29 -14.73
CA PRO A 65 12.78 -2.92 -14.63
C PRO A 65 12.02 -1.93 -15.53
N ASN A 66 10.95 -2.33 -16.21
CA ASN A 66 10.25 -1.42 -17.11
C ASN A 66 9.32 -0.46 -16.33
N PRO A 67 9.52 0.88 -16.38
CA PRO A 67 8.65 1.83 -15.68
C PRO A 67 7.19 1.79 -16.12
N ASP A 68 6.88 1.35 -17.34
CA ASP A 68 5.51 1.28 -17.86
C ASP A 68 4.58 0.40 -17.03
N ILE A 69 5.13 -0.64 -16.39
CA ILE A 69 4.34 -1.49 -15.52
C ILE A 69 3.72 -0.64 -14.40
N TRP A 70 4.41 0.39 -13.91
CA TRP A 70 3.95 1.29 -12.84
C TRP A 70 3.28 2.57 -13.33
N LEU A 71 3.59 3.05 -14.53
CA LEU A 71 2.90 4.20 -15.15
C LEU A 71 1.45 3.86 -15.51
N CYS A 72 1.18 2.60 -15.88
CA CYS A 72 -0.17 2.11 -16.11
C CYS A 72 -1.09 2.32 -14.89
N HIS A 73 -2.26 2.93 -15.06
CA HIS A 73 -3.24 3.11 -13.98
C HIS A 73 -4.11 1.86 -13.70
N GLN A 74 -3.95 0.79 -14.49
CA GLN A 74 -4.83 -0.39 -14.47
C GLN A 74 -6.31 -0.02 -14.63
N CYS A 75 -6.63 0.97 -15.47
CA CYS A 75 -8.03 1.37 -15.74
C CYS A 75 -8.83 0.28 -16.45
N SER A 76 -8.14 -0.66 -17.10
CA SER A 76 -8.72 -1.78 -17.85
C SER A 76 -9.43 -1.40 -19.15
N ASP A 77 -9.26 -0.18 -19.66
CA ASP A 77 -9.72 0.19 -21.01
C ASP A 77 -9.15 -0.79 -22.05
N CYS A 78 -7.83 -1.02 -22.01
CA CYS A 78 -7.18 -2.02 -22.86
C CYS A 78 -7.71 -3.46 -22.72
N THR A 79 -8.25 -3.83 -21.56
CA THR A 79 -8.86 -5.15 -21.34
C THR A 79 -10.22 -5.23 -22.03
N ALA A 80 -11.06 -4.22 -21.85
CA ALA A 80 -12.41 -4.22 -22.42
C ALA A 80 -12.43 -4.16 -23.95
N TYR A 81 -11.47 -3.49 -24.56
CA TYR A 81 -11.37 -3.37 -26.02
C TYR A 81 -10.52 -4.46 -26.68
N CYS A 82 -10.00 -5.45 -25.94
CA CYS A 82 -9.15 -6.47 -26.55
C CYS A 82 -9.98 -7.45 -27.41
N PRO A 83 -9.72 -7.56 -28.73
CA PRO A 83 -10.50 -8.43 -29.63
C PRO A 83 -10.30 -9.94 -29.36
N ARG A 84 -9.24 -10.29 -28.64
CA ARG A 84 -8.91 -11.68 -28.26
C ARG A 84 -9.32 -12.02 -26.82
N GLY A 85 -9.92 -11.08 -26.09
CA GLY A 85 -10.22 -11.24 -24.67
C GLY A 85 -8.97 -11.44 -23.80
N ALA A 86 -7.81 -10.93 -24.23
CA ALA A 86 -6.67 -10.77 -23.35
C ALA A 86 -6.96 -9.66 -22.33
N LYS A 87 -6.39 -9.75 -21.12
CA LYS A 87 -6.59 -8.79 -20.04
C LYS A 87 -5.27 -8.10 -19.67
N PRO A 88 -4.76 -7.15 -20.49
CA PRO A 88 -3.46 -6.52 -20.23
C PRO A 88 -3.38 -5.82 -18.87
N GLY A 89 -4.50 -5.27 -18.38
CA GLY A 89 -4.56 -4.68 -17.04
C GLY A 89 -4.21 -5.68 -15.92
N GLU A 90 -4.72 -6.90 -16.01
CA GLU A 90 -4.48 -7.95 -15.02
C GLU A 90 -3.10 -8.57 -15.17
N VAL A 91 -2.62 -8.74 -16.41
CA VAL A 91 -1.23 -9.18 -16.68
C VAL A 91 -0.22 -8.21 -16.07
N LEU A 92 -0.38 -6.90 -16.30
CA LEU A 92 0.50 -5.90 -15.69
C LEU A 92 0.37 -5.84 -14.17
N ASN A 93 -0.82 -6.10 -13.61
CA ASN A 93 -0.99 -6.17 -12.16
C ASN A 93 -0.26 -7.38 -11.55
N ALA A 94 -0.31 -8.55 -12.20
CA ALA A 94 0.48 -9.72 -11.81
C ALA A 94 2.00 -9.42 -11.89
N VAL A 95 2.44 -8.76 -12.96
CA VAL A 95 3.84 -8.33 -13.11
C VAL A 95 4.28 -7.37 -12.02
N ARG A 96 3.43 -6.42 -11.58
CA ARG A 96 3.73 -5.53 -10.44
C ARG A 96 3.92 -6.28 -9.13
N LYS A 97 3.09 -7.30 -8.88
CA LYS A 97 3.27 -8.17 -7.72
C LYS A 97 4.64 -8.83 -7.76
N LEU A 98 5.01 -9.41 -8.90
CA LEU A 98 6.33 -10.03 -9.08
C LEU A 98 7.48 -9.02 -9.01
N SER A 99 7.27 -7.77 -9.45
CA SER A 99 8.22 -6.68 -9.30
C SER A 99 8.44 -6.33 -7.82
N ILE A 100 7.38 -6.21 -7.02
CA ILE A 100 7.50 -6.02 -5.57
C ILE A 100 8.25 -7.20 -4.95
N GLU A 101 7.86 -8.44 -5.27
CA GLU A 101 8.52 -9.64 -4.75
C GLU A 101 10.01 -9.68 -5.12
N HIS A 102 10.36 -9.31 -6.35
CA HIS A 102 11.74 -9.32 -6.84
C HIS A 102 12.63 -8.28 -6.15
N TYR A 103 12.14 -7.05 -5.97
CA TYR A 103 12.92 -5.96 -5.38
C TYR A 103 12.86 -5.92 -3.85
N SER A 104 11.90 -6.61 -3.25
CA SER A 104 11.73 -6.65 -1.80
C SER A 104 12.88 -7.35 -1.08
N VAL A 105 13.22 -6.83 0.11
CA VAL A 105 14.23 -7.38 1.01
C VAL A 105 13.62 -7.50 2.39
N PRO A 106 13.63 -8.68 3.03
CA PRO A 106 14.04 -9.96 2.48
C PRO A 106 12.99 -10.53 1.49
N GLN A 107 13.46 -11.20 0.44
CA GLN A 107 12.59 -11.67 -0.66
C GLN A 107 11.53 -12.69 -0.21
N PHE A 108 11.82 -13.49 0.81
CA PHE A 108 10.89 -14.50 1.31
C PHE A 108 9.62 -13.87 1.89
N LEU A 109 9.70 -12.66 2.48
CA LEU A 109 8.51 -11.95 2.96
C LEU A 109 7.64 -11.47 1.80
N GLY A 110 8.24 -11.00 0.70
CA GLY A 110 7.53 -10.72 -0.54
C GLY A 110 6.70 -11.91 -1.01
N LYS A 111 7.35 -13.08 -1.09
CA LYS A 111 6.69 -14.34 -1.50
C LYS A 111 5.61 -14.79 -0.51
N ALA A 112 5.87 -14.65 0.80
CA ALA A 112 4.93 -15.03 1.85
C ALA A 112 3.65 -14.20 1.79
N VAL A 113 3.77 -12.86 1.74
CA VAL A 113 2.63 -11.94 1.63
C VAL A 113 1.89 -12.13 0.30
N GLY A 114 2.63 -12.47 -0.76
CA GLY A 114 2.09 -12.83 -2.07
C GLY A 114 1.34 -14.16 -2.14
N SER A 115 1.35 -14.99 -1.08
CA SER A 115 0.80 -16.35 -1.08
C SER A 115 -0.21 -16.58 0.03
N LYS A 116 -1.40 -17.07 -0.34
CA LYS A 116 -2.50 -17.38 0.61
C LYS A 116 -2.11 -18.37 1.72
N GLN A 117 -1.14 -19.25 1.45
CA GLN A 117 -0.72 -20.31 2.36
C GLN A 117 -0.07 -19.77 3.63
N HIS A 118 0.58 -18.61 3.55
CA HIS A 118 1.31 -18.02 4.68
C HIS A 118 0.47 -17.02 5.49
N LEU A 119 -0.76 -16.71 5.07
CA LEU A 119 -1.59 -15.68 5.69
C LEU A 119 -1.80 -15.92 7.19
N VAL A 120 -2.08 -17.17 7.58
CA VAL A 120 -2.30 -17.54 8.98
C VAL A 120 -1.04 -17.28 9.81
N ILE A 121 0.13 -17.67 9.29
CA ILE A 121 1.42 -17.45 9.97
C ILE A 121 1.71 -15.95 10.09
N LEU A 122 1.49 -15.17 9.01
CA LEU A 122 1.73 -13.74 9.00
C LEU A 122 0.88 -12.98 10.02
N LEU A 123 -0.36 -13.42 10.25
CA LEU A 123 -1.26 -12.89 11.29
C LEU A 123 -0.94 -13.43 12.69
N ALA A 124 -0.44 -14.66 12.79
CA ALA A 124 -0.06 -15.26 14.07
C ALA A 124 1.14 -14.54 14.72
N ILE A 125 2.09 -14.04 13.92
CA ILE A 125 3.27 -13.30 14.43
C ILE A 125 2.87 -12.15 15.38
N PRO A 126 2.09 -11.13 14.96
CA PRO A 126 1.68 -10.07 15.86
C PRO A 126 0.81 -10.55 17.01
N VAL A 127 -0.06 -11.55 16.80
CA VAL A 127 -0.88 -12.12 17.87
C VAL A 127 0.02 -12.66 18.98
N VAL A 128 1.02 -13.46 18.65
CA VAL A 128 1.96 -14.03 19.62
C VAL A 128 2.76 -12.93 20.32
N ILE A 129 3.27 -11.94 19.57
CA ILE A 129 4.00 -10.80 20.16
C ILE A 129 3.15 -10.09 21.21
N PHE A 130 1.92 -9.70 20.86
CA PHE A 130 1.06 -8.97 21.79
C PHE A 130 0.57 -9.85 22.96
N LEU A 131 0.33 -11.14 22.75
CA LEU A 131 -0.01 -12.07 23.85
C LEU A 131 1.15 -12.22 24.84
N ILE A 132 2.39 -12.29 24.37
CA ILE A 132 3.58 -12.32 25.24
C ILE A 132 3.66 -11.04 26.08
N ILE A 133 3.44 -9.87 25.47
CA ILE A 133 3.44 -8.59 26.19
C ILE A 133 2.29 -8.52 27.21
N LEU A 134 1.09 -8.95 26.84
CA LEU A 134 -0.04 -8.96 27.78
C LEU A 134 0.19 -9.94 28.94
N ALA A 135 0.85 -11.08 28.67
CA ALA A 135 1.24 -12.03 29.71
C ALA A 135 2.26 -11.43 30.68
N SER A 136 3.28 -10.71 30.18
CA SER A 136 4.29 -10.08 31.04
C SER A 136 3.72 -8.94 31.90
N LEU A 137 2.62 -8.31 31.45
CA LEU A 137 1.88 -7.30 32.21
C LEU A 137 0.82 -7.91 33.15
N GLY A 138 0.55 -9.21 33.08
CA GLY A 138 -0.56 -9.84 33.83
C GLY A 138 -1.96 -9.47 33.31
N HIS A 139 -2.05 -8.90 32.10
CA HIS A 139 -3.28 -8.37 31.49
C HIS A 139 -4.07 -9.41 30.66
N LEU A 140 -3.75 -10.71 30.81
CA LEU A 140 -4.50 -11.78 30.14
C LEU A 140 -5.94 -11.91 30.67
N ASN A 141 -6.17 -11.51 31.92
CA ASN A 141 -7.51 -11.45 32.47
C ASN A 141 -8.11 -10.05 32.25
N LEU A 142 -8.90 -9.92 31.19
CA LEU A 142 -9.44 -8.64 30.72
C LEU A 142 -10.33 -7.90 31.75
N THR A 143 -10.89 -8.60 32.74
CA THR A 143 -11.74 -7.97 33.77
C THR A 143 -10.95 -7.34 34.90
N LYS A 144 -9.64 -7.64 35.00
CA LYS A 144 -8.74 -7.13 36.05
C LYS A 144 -7.94 -5.90 35.63
N ILE A 145 -8.07 -5.44 34.39
CA ILE A 145 -7.37 -4.26 33.90
C ILE A 145 -7.97 -3.02 34.56
N PRO A 146 -7.15 -2.16 35.21
CA PRO A 146 -7.65 -0.99 35.90
C PRO A 146 -8.27 0.02 34.93
N LEU A 147 -9.26 0.76 35.43
CA LEU A 147 -9.74 1.97 34.78
C LEU A 147 -8.77 3.11 35.10
N ASN A 148 -8.76 4.16 34.27
CA ASN A 148 -7.95 5.33 34.57
C ASN A 148 -8.47 6.10 35.82
N GLU A 149 -7.74 7.13 36.22
CA GLU A 149 -8.09 8.00 37.38
C GLU A 149 -9.51 8.59 37.31
N LYS A 150 -10.11 8.68 36.11
CA LYS A 150 -11.46 9.20 35.87
C LYS A 150 -12.52 8.10 35.81
N GLY A 151 -12.16 6.84 36.12
CA GLY A 151 -13.06 5.69 36.03
C GLY A 151 -13.45 5.33 34.59
N GLN A 152 -12.61 5.68 33.61
CA GLN A 152 -12.87 5.42 32.19
C GLN A 152 -11.92 4.36 31.63
N ILE A 153 -12.40 3.60 30.65
CA ILE A 153 -11.55 2.70 29.87
C ILE A 153 -10.49 3.52 29.13
N SER A 154 -9.23 3.19 29.38
CA SER A 154 -8.07 3.75 28.71
C SER A 154 -7.22 2.63 28.14
N TYR A 155 -6.90 2.71 26.85
CA TYR A 155 -6.02 1.73 26.21
C TYR A 155 -4.59 1.80 26.73
N HIS A 156 -4.18 2.92 27.35
CA HIS A 156 -2.90 3.02 28.03
C HIS A 156 -2.78 2.06 29.22
N GLU A 157 -3.89 1.84 29.96
CA GLU A 157 -3.93 0.89 31.08
C GLU A 157 -3.91 -0.56 30.58
N PHE A 158 -4.46 -0.83 29.40
CA PHE A 158 -4.42 -2.16 28.80
C PHE A 158 -3.06 -2.51 28.20
N LEU A 159 -2.48 -1.59 27.41
CA LEU A 159 -1.18 -1.76 26.79
C LEU A 159 -0.45 -0.41 26.81
N PRO A 160 0.45 -0.18 27.78
CA PRO A 160 1.15 1.08 27.90
C PRO A 160 1.92 1.44 26.62
N SER A 161 1.99 2.72 26.30
CA SER A 161 2.54 3.23 25.03
C SER A 161 3.99 2.80 24.78
N LEU A 162 4.78 2.64 25.84
CA LEU A 162 6.16 2.15 25.73
C LEU A 162 6.24 0.77 25.04
N TYR A 163 5.34 -0.15 25.36
CA TYR A 163 5.31 -1.48 24.75
C TYR A 163 4.82 -1.43 23.29
N ILE A 164 3.83 -0.58 23.01
CA ILE A 164 3.37 -0.32 21.64
C ILE A 164 4.54 0.18 20.81
N ASP A 165 5.27 1.19 21.30
CA ASP A 165 6.38 1.80 20.56
C ASP A 165 7.57 0.84 20.41
N SER A 166 7.83 -0.01 21.41
CA SER A 166 8.85 -1.06 21.32
C SER A 166 8.61 -2.05 20.17
N VAL A 167 7.36 -2.19 19.71
CA VAL A 167 6.99 -3.03 18.56
C VAL A 167 6.90 -2.20 17.28
N PHE A 168 6.12 -1.11 17.29
CA PHE A 168 5.78 -0.37 16.08
C PHE A 168 6.92 0.50 15.55
N VAL A 169 7.79 1.04 16.41
CA VAL A 169 8.93 1.85 15.95
C VAL A 169 9.94 0.99 15.17
N PRO A 170 10.41 -0.17 15.69
CA PRO A 170 11.27 -1.06 14.90
C PRO A 170 10.60 -1.56 13.62
N VAL A 171 9.30 -1.89 13.67
CA VAL A 171 8.53 -2.31 12.49
C VAL A 171 8.47 -1.22 11.43
N ALA A 172 8.24 0.04 11.83
CA ALA A 172 8.20 1.17 10.92
C ALA A 172 9.59 1.43 10.29
N ILE A 173 10.66 1.39 11.10
CA ILE A 173 12.05 1.52 10.60
C ILE A 173 12.35 0.40 9.61
N PHE A 174 12.03 -0.85 9.97
CA PHE A 174 12.20 -2.00 9.09
C PHE A 174 11.47 -1.79 7.77
N ALA A 175 10.21 -1.37 7.80
CA ALA A 175 9.43 -1.12 6.59
C ALA A 175 10.05 -0.02 5.70
N VAL A 176 10.49 1.09 6.29
CA VAL A 176 11.15 2.19 5.58
C VAL A 176 12.46 1.74 4.94
N VAL A 177 13.31 1.02 5.69
CA VAL A 177 14.58 0.48 5.17
C VAL A 177 14.34 -0.49 4.02
N CYS A 178 13.38 -1.41 4.16
CA CYS A 178 13.04 -2.37 3.11
C CYS A 178 12.55 -1.67 1.83
N LEU A 179 11.67 -0.66 1.97
CA LEU A 179 11.20 0.15 0.84
C LEU A 179 12.35 0.93 0.20
N ALA A 180 13.21 1.58 0.99
CA ALA A 180 14.34 2.35 0.49
C ALA A 180 15.32 1.48 -0.31
N ILE A 181 15.64 0.27 0.18
CA ILE A 181 16.47 -0.69 -0.54
C ILE A 181 15.78 -1.14 -1.83
N GLY A 182 14.49 -1.50 -1.75
CA GLY A 182 13.71 -1.98 -2.89
C GLY A 182 13.64 -0.96 -4.03
N ILE A 183 13.31 0.30 -3.74
CA ILE A 183 13.27 1.36 -4.75
C ILE A 183 14.65 1.71 -5.28
N SER A 184 15.70 1.60 -4.46
CA SER A 184 17.09 1.82 -4.90
C SER A 184 17.53 0.75 -5.90
N ARG A 185 17.17 -0.52 -5.65
CA ARG A 185 17.42 -1.63 -6.59
C ARG A 185 16.64 -1.42 -7.89
N TYR A 186 15.34 -1.12 -7.77
CA TYR A 186 14.50 -0.86 -8.93
C TYR A 186 14.99 0.32 -9.78
N TRP A 187 15.41 1.42 -9.15
CA TRP A 187 15.99 2.57 -9.85
C TRP A 187 17.27 2.22 -10.61
N LYS A 188 18.17 1.45 -9.99
CA LYS A 188 19.41 0.98 -10.63
C LYS A 188 19.10 0.11 -11.85
N ASP A 189 18.13 -0.79 -11.76
CA ASP A 189 17.78 -1.65 -12.89
C ASP A 189 17.01 -0.90 -13.98
N MET A 190 16.19 0.09 -13.64
CA MET A 190 15.61 1.02 -14.62
C MET A 190 16.71 1.77 -15.40
N LEU A 191 17.74 2.29 -14.72
CA LEU A 191 18.88 2.94 -15.38
C LEU A 191 19.63 1.98 -16.31
N ARG A 192 19.93 0.76 -15.84
CA ARG A 192 20.60 -0.27 -16.67
C ARG A 192 19.78 -0.62 -17.91
N ALA A 193 18.46 -0.78 -17.76
CA ALA A 193 17.56 -1.12 -18.85
C ALA A 193 17.35 0.04 -19.84
N ALA A 194 17.43 1.29 -19.38
CA ALA A 194 17.30 2.47 -20.23
C ALA A 194 18.55 2.76 -21.07
N GLY A 195 19.72 2.28 -20.65
CA GLY A 195 21.00 2.63 -21.26
C GLY A 195 21.43 4.06 -20.91
N PRO A 196 22.25 4.73 -21.75
CA PRO A 196 22.64 6.12 -21.53
C PRO A 196 21.42 7.05 -21.46
N VAL A 197 21.26 7.76 -20.34
CA VAL A 197 20.15 8.69 -20.11
C VAL A 197 20.66 10.13 -20.12
N THR A 198 20.01 10.99 -20.88
CA THR A 198 20.17 12.45 -20.82
C THR A 198 19.10 13.05 -19.91
N PRO A 199 19.45 13.60 -18.73
CA PRO A 199 18.48 14.17 -17.81
C PRO A 199 17.75 15.38 -18.41
N LYS A 200 16.41 15.37 -18.42
CA LYS A 200 15.60 16.55 -18.82
C LYS A 200 15.57 17.64 -17.75
N MET A 201 15.58 17.21 -16.49
CA MET A 201 15.45 18.09 -15.32
C MET A 201 16.20 17.48 -14.14
N SER A 202 16.42 18.29 -13.10
CA SER A 202 16.95 17.78 -11.83
C SER A 202 15.98 16.78 -11.19
N ILE A 203 16.54 15.84 -10.42
CA ILE A 203 15.74 14.85 -9.68
C ILE A 203 14.79 15.54 -8.68
N SER A 204 15.21 16.63 -8.04
CA SER A 204 14.36 17.39 -7.12
C SER A 204 13.12 17.95 -7.81
N ASN A 205 13.28 18.55 -9.00
CA ASN A 205 12.16 19.08 -9.77
C ASN A 205 11.23 17.96 -10.25
N ALA A 206 11.78 16.81 -10.65
CA ALA A 206 11.00 15.63 -11.00
C ALA A 206 10.17 15.09 -9.82
N ILE A 207 10.74 15.11 -8.60
CA ILE A 207 10.04 14.73 -7.38
C ILE A 207 8.89 15.69 -7.09
N VAL A 208 9.14 17.00 -7.06
CA VAL A 208 8.10 18.02 -6.76
C VAL A 208 6.97 17.93 -7.78
N SER A 209 7.29 17.85 -9.07
CA SER A 209 6.30 17.68 -10.13
C SER A 209 5.49 16.39 -9.95
N THR A 210 6.13 15.29 -9.57
CA THR A 210 5.45 13.99 -9.31
C THR A 210 4.53 14.07 -8.10
N VAL A 211 4.95 14.70 -7.01
CA VAL A 211 4.11 14.87 -5.81
C VAL A 211 2.86 15.68 -6.14
N ASN A 212 2.98 16.82 -6.82
CA ASN A 212 1.83 17.64 -7.22
C ASN A 212 0.84 16.86 -8.10
N GLU A 213 1.36 16.04 -9.00
CA GLU A 213 0.54 15.20 -9.86
C GLU A 213 -0.18 14.08 -9.10
N ILE A 214 0.49 13.44 -8.13
CA ILE A 214 -0.11 12.42 -7.26
C ILE A 214 -1.22 13.03 -6.42
N LEU A 215 -1.00 14.20 -5.81
CA LEU A 215 -1.99 14.88 -4.96
C LEU A 215 -3.23 15.31 -5.74
N SER A 216 -3.08 15.77 -6.99
CA SER A 216 -4.24 16.21 -7.79
C SER A 216 -5.10 15.06 -8.33
N HIS A 217 -4.59 13.81 -8.33
CA HIS A 217 -5.17 12.66 -9.03
C HIS A 217 -5.58 12.94 -10.48
N SER A 218 -4.95 13.93 -11.14
CA SER A 218 -5.39 14.47 -12.45
C SER A 218 -5.38 13.42 -13.56
N ARG A 219 -4.42 12.50 -13.57
CA ARG A 219 -4.34 11.42 -14.59
C ARG A 219 -5.44 10.37 -14.51
N PHE A 220 -6.12 10.22 -13.37
CA PHE A 220 -7.22 9.25 -13.27
C PHE A 220 -8.42 9.64 -14.15
N GLU A 221 -8.57 10.93 -14.46
CA GLU A 221 -9.66 11.43 -15.32
C GLU A 221 -9.47 11.06 -16.79
N LYS A 222 -8.24 10.77 -17.21
CA LYS A 222 -7.92 10.34 -18.57
C LYS A 222 -8.41 8.91 -18.88
N CYS A 223 -8.89 8.18 -17.88
CA CYS A 223 -9.32 6.78 -17.99
C CYS A 223 -10.85 6.67 -18.01
N ASN A 224 -11.42 5.99 -19.00
CA ASN A 224 -12.86 6.08 -19.28
C ASN A 224 -13.71 5.05 -18.51
N LEU A 225 -13.32 3.78 -18.45
CA LEU A 225 -14.14 2.74 -17.82
C LEU A 225 -14.31 2.91 -16.30
N THR A 226 -13.33 3.54 -15.64
CA THR A 226 -13.30 3.60 -14.18
C THR A 226 -13.26 5.04 -13.67
N LYS A 227 -14.09 5.95 -14.21
CA LYS A 227 -14.15 7.34 -13.73
C LYS A 227 -14.44 7.43 -12.21
N ILE A 228 -15.35 6.59 -11.70
CA ILE A 228 -15.70 6.51 -10.27
C ILE A 228 -14.49 6.04 -9.43
N ARG A 229 -13.52 5.33 -10.03
CA ARG A 229 -12.32 4.89 -9.32
C ARG A 229 -11.50 6.07 -8.80
N LYS A 230 -11.50 7.21 -9.51
CA LYS A 230 -10.84 8.43 -9.02
C LYS A 230 -11.36 8.78 -7.64
N ILE A 231 -12.68 8.91 -7.48
CA ILE A 231 -13.33 9.29 -6.22
C ILE A 231 -13.02 8.25 -5.13
N SER A 232 -13.22 6.97 -5.43
CA SER A 232 -12.99 5.91 -4.42
C SER A 232 -11.54 5.86 -3.94
N HIS A 233 -10.56 6.02 -4.86
CA HIS A 233 -9.15 6.05 -4.50
C HIS A 233 -8.75 7.35 -3.80
N PHE A 234 -9.30 8.48 -4.22
CA PHE A 234 -9.08 9.79 -3.61
C PHE A 234 -9.50 9.78 -2.14
N LEU A 235 -10.71 9.29 -1.85
CA LEU A 235 -11.22 9.13 -0.48
C LEU A 235 -10.29 8.26 0.36
N VAL A 236 -9.91 7.08 -0.13
CA VAL A 236 -8.98 6.20 0.60
C VAL A 236 -7.65 6.92 0.84
N PHE A 237 -7.04 7.51 -0.18
CA PHE A 237 -5.74 8.16 -0.11
C PHE A 237 -5.71 9.32 0.91
N TYR A 238 -6.66 10.25 0.83
CA TYR A 238 -6.71 11.38 1.75
C TYR A 238 -7.11 10.98 3.17
N SER A 239 -7.90 9.91 3.32
CA SER A 239 -8.19 9.34 4.64
C SER A 239 -6.95 8.74 5.30
N PHE A 240 -6.09 8.06 4.53
CA PHE A 240 -4.79 7.60 5.04
C PHE A 240 -3.89 8.77 5.46
N ILE A 241 -3.86 9.86 4.69
CA ILE A 241 -3.12 11.08 5.06
C ILE A 241 -3.67 11.67 6.36
N GLY A 242 -4.99 11.83 6.48
CA GLY A 242 -5.62 12.35 7.69
C GLY A 242 -5.33 11.49 8.92
N LEU A 243 -5.44 10.16 8.80
CA LEU A 243 -5.08 9.22 9.87
C LEU A 243 -3.59 9.25 10.23
N ALA A 244 -2.70 9.44 9.23
CA ALA A 244 -1.27 9.60 9.47
C ALA A 244 -0.98 10.91 10.24
N ILE A 245 -1.65 12.02 9.87
CA ILE A 245 -1.56 13.30 10.60
C ILE A 245 -2.07 13.13 12.04
N THR A 246 -3.23 12.48 12.24
CA THR A 246 -3.76 12.16 13.57
C THR A 246 -2.73 11.38 14.41
N THR A 247 -2.08 10.38 13.82
CA THR A 247 -1.07 9.56 14.51
C THR A 247 0.16 10.39 14.87
N ALA A 248 0.70 11.17 13.92
CA ALA A 248 1.84 12.05 14.16
C ALA A 248 1.53 13.08 15.25
N TRP A 249 0.30 13.62 15.27
CA TRP A 249 -0.14 14.55 16.29
C TRP A 249 -0.26 13.90 17.68
N ALA A 250 -0.75 12.66 17.75
CA ALA A 250 -0.80 11.90 19.00
C ALA A 250 0.61 11.64 19.58
N VAL A 251 1.61 11.40 18.72
CA VAL A 251 3.02 11.33 19.13
C VAL A 251 3.49 12.65 19.75
N VAL A 252 3.13 13.79 19.16
CA VAL A 252 3.42 15.12 19.72
C VAL A 252 2.75 15.32 21.08
N TYR A 253 1.50 14.85 21.25
CA TYR A 253 0.83 14.90 22.56
C TYR A 253 1.53 14.07 23.62
N LEU A 254 1.95 12.86 23.28
CA LEU A 254 2.56 11.93 24.22
C LEU A 254 3.99 12.34 24.60
N TYR A 255 4.81 12.70 23.59
CA TYR A 255 6.25 12.93 23.76
C TYR A 255 6.65 14.41 23.81
N GLY A 256 5.80 15.32 23.38
CA GLY A 256 6.06 16.77 23.44
C GLY A 256 6.32 17.26 24.88
N PRO A 257 5.44 16.97 25.86
CA PRO A 257 5.65 17.41 27.24
C PRO A 257 6.97 16.93 27.88
N PRO A 258 7.34 15.62 27.83
CA PRO A 258 8.61 15.18 28.41
C PRO A 258 9.82 15.77 27.66
N ILE A 259 9.77 15.92 26.33
CA ILE A 259 10.86 16.55 25.56
C ILE A 259 11.02 18.03 25.94
N MET A 260 9.93 18.79 26.05
CA MET A 260 10.00 20.19 26.43
C MET A 260 10.56 20.37 27.84
N LYS A 261 10.15 19.53 28.80
CA LYS A 261 10.70 19.53 30.15
C LYS A 261 12.21 19.24 30.15
N LEU A 262 12.66 18.29 29.33
CA LEU A 262 14.09 17.98 29.17
C LEU A 262 14.89 19.17 28.61
N LEU A 263 14.27 19.98 27.75
CA LEU A 263 14.86 21.21 27.20
C LEU A 263 14.72 22.43 28.13
N GLY A 264 14.20 22.28 29.35
CA GLY A 264 13.96 23.39 30.28
C GLY A 264 12.78 24.29 29.90
N LEU A 265 11.93 23.86 28.96
CA LEU A 265 10.76 24.60 28.48
C LEU A 265 9.48 24.13 29.17
N LYS A 266 8.53 25.04 29.38
CA LYS A 266 7.18 24.69 29.86
C LYS A 266 6.36 24.09 28.71
N PRO A 267 5.79 22.87 28.87
CA PRO A 267 4.92 22.29 27.86
C PRO A 267 3.74 23.20 27.51
N PHE A 268 3.36 23.24 26.24
CA PHE A 268 2.17 23.98 25.84
C PHE A 268 0.90 23.34 26.38
N SER A 269 -0.09 24.16 26.73
CA SER A 269 -1.37 23.70 27.30
C SER A 269 -2.17 22.76 26.37
N TRP A 270 -1.94 22.84 25.06
CA TRP A 270 -2.60 22.00 24.07
C TRP A 270 -1.96 20.60 23.93
N MET A 271 -0.80 20.35 24.55
CA MET A 271 -0.17 19.03 24.58
C MET A 271 -0.76 18.18 25.71
N LEU A 272 -1.73 17.34 25.37
CA LEU A 272 -2.60 16.67 26.35
C LEU A 272 -1.99 15.44 27.03
N GLY A 273 -0.80 14.98 26.62
CA GLY A 273 -0.18 13.78 27.19
C GLY A 273 -0.83 12.47 26.72
N PRO A 274 -0.95 11.45 27.59
CA PRO A 274 -1.52 10.16 27.23
C PRO A 274 -3.04 10.24 26.98
N SER A 275 -3.51 9.41 26.06
CA SER A 275 -4.94 9.26 25.76
C SER A 275 -5.71 8.65 26.95
N PRO A 276 -7.05 8.80 27.06
CA PRO A 276 -7.98 9.28 26.04
C PRO A 276 -8.11 10.80 25.97
N TYR A 277 -8.18 11.34 24.75
CA TYR A 277 -8.40 12.77 24.50
C TYR A 277 -9.89 13.15 24.52
N PRO A 278 -10.24 14.39 24.92
CA PRO A 278 -11.61 14.89 24.85
C PRO A 278 -12.19 14.81 23.44
N LEU A 279 -13.50 14.56 23.33
CA LEU A 279 -14.20 14.50 22.03
C LEU A 279 -14.25 15.85 21.31
N THR A 280 -14.01 16.95 22.03
CA THR A 280 -13.90 18.31 21.48
C THR A 280 -12.53 18.57 20.84
N ASN A 281 -11.57 17.65 20.96
CA ASN A 281 -10.25 17.84 20.41
C ASN A 281 -10.31 17.81 18.86
N PRO A 282 -9.74 18.80 18.15
CA PRO A 282 -9.76 18.84 16.69
C PRO A 282 -9.11 17.60 16.03
N VAL A 283 -8.12 16.98 16.68
CA VAL A 283 -7.47 15.75 16.22
C VAL A 283 -8.45 14.58 16.20
N LYS A 284 -9.41 14.54 17.13
CA LYS A 284 -10.49 13.54 17.14
C LYS A 284 -11.46 13.76 15.98
N TRP A 285 -11.80 15.02 15.68
CA TRP A 285 -12.65 15.33 14.52
C TRP A 285 -11.98 14.94 13.21
N LEU A 286 -10.69 15.25 13.06
CA LEU A 286 -9.90 14.82 11.90
C LEU A 286 -9.85 13.29 11.80
N ALA A 287 -9.60 12.59 12.91
CA ALA A 287 -9.55 11.14 12.96
C ALA A 287 -10.88 10.52 12.49
N ASN A 288 -12.01 11.02 13.01
CA ASN A 288 -13.34 10.47 12.74
C ASN A 288 -13.81 10.80 11.32
N ALA A 289 -13.55 12.03 10.84
CA ALA A 289 -13.79 12.38 9.45
C ALA A 289 -12.97 11.51 8.50
N SER A 290 -11.70 11.25 8.82
CA SER A 290 -10.83 10.36 8.02
C SER A 290 -11.29 8.90 8.08
N ALA A 291 -11.74 8.41 9.24
CA ALA A 291 -12.26 7.05 9.37
C ALA A 291 -13.54 6.84 8.54
N LEU A 292 -14.47 7.80 8.56
CA LEU A 292 -15.68 7.79 7.73
C LEU A 292 -15.35 7.92 6.24
N GLY A 293 -14.39 8.78 5.89
CA GLY A 293 -13.87 8.88 4.53
C GLY A 293 -13.26 7.57 4.04
N LEU A 294 -12.52 6.87 4.90
CA LEU A 294 -11.93 5.56 4.59
C LEU A 294 -13.02 4.51 4.41
N LEU A 295 -14.05 4.49 5.26
CA LEU A 295 -15.22 3.61 5.15
C LEU A 295 -15.96 3.81 3.83
N ALA A 296 -16.28 5.05 3.48
CA ALA A 296 -16.92 5.36 2.20
C ALA A 296 -16.01 4.96 1.02
N GLY A 297 -14.73 5.34 1.08
CA GLY A 297 -13.74 5.06 0.05
C GLY A 297 -13.55 3.57 -0.21
N ILE A 298 -13.30 2.77 0.84
CA ILE A 298 -13.06 1.33 0.70
C ILE A 298 -14.31 0.58 0.26
N SER A 299 -15.49 0.99 0.74
CA SER A 299 -16.77 0.41 0.32
C SER A 299 -17.03 0.67 -1.17
N LEU A 300 -16.72 1.88 -1.64
CA LEU A 300 -16.78 2.21 -3.07
C LEU A 300 -15.76 1.42 -3.90
N VAL A 301 -14.54 1.21 -3.39
CA VAL A 301 -13.53 0.36 -4.06
C VAL A 301 -14.06 -1.06 -4.24
N ILE A 302 -14.62 -1.67 -3.19
CA ILE A 302 -15.20 -3.02 -3.24
C ILE A 302 -16.36 -3.07 -4.22
N SER A 303 -17.33 -2.15 -4.10
CA SER A 303 -18.49 -2.07 -4.98
C SER A 303 -18.09 -1.93 -6.45
N ASN A 304 -17.16 -1.03 -6.76
CA ASN A 304 -16.67 -0.81 -8.13
C ASN A 304 -15.96 -2.03 -8.69
N ARG A 305 -15.18 -2.75 -7.88
CA ARG A 305 -14.47 -3.96 -8.31
C ARG A 305 -15.46 -5.08 -8.63
N LEU A 306 -16.48 -5.28 -7.79
CA LEU A 306 -17.51 -6.30 -8.03
C LEU A 306 -18.38 -5.99 -9.26
N LYS A 307 -18.79 -4.72 -9.45
CA LYS A 307 -19.59 -4.30 -10.60
C LYS A 307 -18.86 -4.43 -11.93
N ASN A 308 -17.54 -4.22 -11.96
CA ASN A 308 -16.75 -4.23 -13.19
C ASN A 308 -15.96 -5.53 -13.43
N GLN A 309 -16.16 -6.56 -12.60
CA GLN A 309 -15.30 -7.75 -12.61
C GLN A 309 -15.26 -8.51 -13.95
N GLU A 310 -16.35 -8.47 -14.71
CA GLU A 310 -16.43 -9.12 -16.03
C GLU A 310 -15.57 -8.40 -17.06
N LYS A 311 -15.61 -7.05 -17.05
CA LYS A 311 -14.89 -6.18 -17.99
C LYS A 311 -13.43 -5.94 -17.59
N ALA A 312 -13.16 -5.80 -16.30
CA ALA A 312 -11.85 -5.43 -15.76
C ALA A 312 -11.04 -6.62 -15.21
N GLY A 313 -11.70 -7.74 -14.88
CA GLY A 313 -11.11 -8.84 -14.13
C GLY A 313 -11.46 -8.82 -12.64
N LYS A 314 -11.42 -10.00 -12.01
CA LYS A 314 -11.78 -10.17 -10.59
C LYS A 314 -10.68 -9.67 -9.63
N GLY A 315 -9.43 -9.53 -10.11
CA GLY A 315 -8.27 -9.33 -9.26
C GLY A 315 -7.83 -10.61 -8.55
N GLY A 316 -6.54 -10.68 -8.23
CA GLY A 316 -5.96 -11.81 -7.53
C GLY A 316 -6.09 -11.73 -6.01
N TYR A 317 -5.69 -12.80 -5.32
CA TYR A 317 -5.58 -12.84 -3.85
C TYR A 317 -4.87 -11.61 -3.27
N TYR A 318 -3.73 -11.23 -3.86
CA TYR A 318 -2.91 -10.13 -3.40
C TYR A 318 -3.62 -8.77 -3.42
N ASP A 319 -4.54 -8.58 -4.37
CA ASP A 319 -5.35 -7.35 -4.45
C ASP A 319 -6.40 -7.30 -3.35
N TRP A 320 -7.08 -8.42 -3.13
CA TRP A 320 -8.15 -8.55 -2.15
C TRP A 320 -7.63 -8.56 -0.72
N LEU A 321 -6.46 -9.18 -0.47
CA LEU A 321 -5.81 -9.15 0.84
C LEU A 321 -5.64 -7.71 1.35
N PHE A 322 -5.10 -6.82 0.51
CA PHE A 322 -4.91 -5.43 0.91
C PHE A 322 -6.23 -4.73 1.21
N ILE A 323 -7.26 -4.94 0.38
CA ILE A 323 -8.60 -4.37 0.60
C ILE A 323 -9.19 -4.85 1.94
N TYR A 324 -9.08 -6.15 2.24
CA TYR A 324 -9.58 -6.72 3.50
C TYR A 324 -8.82 -6.21 4.72
N ILE A 325 -7.49 -6.09 4.63
CA ILE A 325 -6.67 -5.53 5.72
C ILE A 325 -7.06 -4.07 5.99
N VAL A 326 -7.22 -3.24 4.95
CA VAL A 326 -7.65 -1.84 5.11
C VAL A 326 -9.05 -1.74 5.71
N PHE A 327 -9.98 -2.58 5.25
CA PHE A 327 -11.33 -2.66 5.82
C PHE A 327 -11.29 -3.10 7.29
N ALA A 328 -10.50 -4.12 7.63
CA ALA A 328 -10.39 -4.61 9.00
C ALA A 328 -9.77 -3.56 9.94
N ILE A 329 -8.75 -2.81 9.52
CA ILE A 329 -8.18 -1.70 10.30
C ILE A 329 -9.23 -0.62 10.58
N MET A 330 -9.95 -0.22 9.54
CA MET A 330 -11.01 0.78 9.65
C MET A 330 -12.12 0.30 10.61
N ALA A 331 -12.62 -0.92 10.44
CA ALA A 331 -13.71 -1.46 11.25
C ALA A 331 -13.27 -1.59 12.71
N THR A 332 -12.12 -2.21 12.97
CA THR A 332 -11.59 -2.38 14.33
C THR A 332 -11.23 -1.04 14.97
N GLY A 333 -10.78 -0.04 14.22
CA GLY A 333 -10.51 1.31 14.74
C GLY A 333 -11.78 2.03 15.20
N ILE A 334 -12.83 2.03 14.36
CA ILE A 334 -14.13 2.62 14.71
C ILE A 334 -14.75 1.87 15.92
N LEU A 335 -14.75 0.54 15.88
CA LEU A 335 -15.30 -0.26 16.97
C LEU A 335 -14.51 -0.09 18.28
N SER A 336 -13.17 0.09 18.22
CA SER A 336 -12.36 0.42 19.39
C SER A 336 -12.79 1.74 20.02
N GLU A 337 -13.16 2.75 19.23
CA GLU A 337 -13.69 3.99 19.78
C GLU A 337 -15.08 3.79 20.38
N LEU A 338 -15.98 3.13 19.66
CA LEU A 338 -17.37 2.92 20.07
C LEU A 338 -17.47 2.12 21.37
N PHE A 339 -16.79 0.98 21.49
CA PHE A 339 -16.87 0.15 22.70
C PHE A 339 -16.21 0.81 23.91
N ARG A 340 -15.15 1.62 23.69
CA ARG A 340 -14.56 2.43 24.76
C ARG A 340 -15.54 3.50 25.24
N LEU A 341 -16.24 4.19 24.33
CA LEU A 341 -17.24 5.20 24.68
C LEU A 341 -18.49 4.61 25.33
N ALA A 342 -18.91 3.42 24.90
CA ALA A 342 -20.01 2.66 25.49
C ALA A 342 -19.64 2.00 26.84
N ASN A 343 -18.40 2.19 27.30
CA ASN A 343 -17.87 1.63 28.54
C ASN A 343 -17.95 0.08 28.64
N ILE A 344 -17.81 -0.63 27.51
CA ILE A 344 -17.83 -2.10 27.46
C ILE A 344 -16.40 -2.63 27.43
N ALA A 345 -15.78 -2.80 28.61
CA ALA A 345 -14.36 -3.10 28.77
C ALA A 345 -13.87 -4.31 27.97
N VAL A 346 -14.53 -5.45 28.10
CA VAL A 346 -14.11 -6.70 27.44
C VAL A 346 -14.07 -6.54 25.91
N LEU A 347 -15.12 -5.96 25.31
CA LEU A 347 -15.17 -5.73 23.87
C LEU A 347 -14.17 -4.66 23.43
N ALA A 348 -13.99 -3.59 24.20
CA ALA A 348 -13.00 -2.56 23.90
C ALA A 348 -11.58 -3.16 23.81
N TYR A 349 -11.18 -3.97 24.79
CA TYR A 349 -9.83 -4.58 24.81
C TYR A 349 -9.63 -5.63 23.71
N ILE A 350 -10.62 -6.50 23.46
CA ILE A 350 -10.52 -7.51 22.38
C ILE A 350 -10.42 -6.84 21.01
N ILE A 351 -11.26 -5.84 20.75
CA ILE A 351 -11.27 -5.15 19.47
C ILE A 351 -10.01 -4.30 19.29
N TYR A 352 -9.51 -3.67 20.34
CA TYR A 352 -8.26 -2.93 20.29
C TYR A 352 -7.05 -3.86 20.07
N PHE A 353 -7.01 -5.02 20.73
CA PHE A 353 -6.01 -6.05 20.44
C PHE A 353 -6.05 -6.47 18.96
N ALA A 354 -7.24 -6.75 18.44
CA ALA A 354 -7.41 -7.07 17.02
C ALA A 354 -6.94 -5.90 16.12
N HIS A 355 -7.25 -4.65 16.50
CA HIS A 355 -6.79 -3.46 15.79
C HIS A 355 -5.26 -3.42 15.71
N LEU A 356 -4.55 -3.61 16.83
CA LEU A 356 -3.08 -3.64 16.86
C LEU A 356 -2.51 -4.75 15.97
N VAL A 357 -3.12 -5.94 15.96
CA VAL A 357 -2.73 -7.05 15.09
C VAL A 357 -2.83 -6.68 13.61
N VAL A 358 -3.95 -6.10 13.19
CA VAL A 358 -4.14 -5.73 11.77
C VAL A 358 -3.29 -4.52 11.38
N VAL A 359 -3.10 -3.55 12.29
CA VAL A 359 -2.20 -2.40 12.06
C VAL A 359 -0.75 -2.86 11.94
N PHE A 360 -0.31 -3.81 12.78
CA PHE A 360 1.00 -4.45 12.63
C PHE A 360 1.13 -5.10 11.25
N PHE A 361 0.13 -5.88 10.83
CA PHE A 361 0.14 -6.51 9.52
C PHE A 361 0.31 -5.47 8.39
N LEU A 362 -0.43 -4.35 8.46
CA LEU A 362 -0.31 -3.29 7.47
C LEU A 362 1.10 -2.72 7.41
N PHE A 363 1.70 -2.34 8.55
CA PHE A 363 3.00 -1.67 8.57
C PHE A 363 4.17 -2.62 8.31
N ALA A 364 4.23 -3.76 9.01
CA ALA A 364 5.31 -4.73 8.86
C ALA A 364 5.37 -5.30 7.43
N TYR A 365 4.21 -5.49 6.81
CA TYR A 365 4.12 -6.05 5.47
C TYR A 365 3.87 -5.00 4.38
N ALA A 366 3.85 -3.70 4.69
CA ALA A 366 3.70 -2.63 3.71
C ALA A 366 4.69 -2.72 2.52
N PRO A 367 6.00 -2.98 2.71
CA PRO A 367 6.97 -3.07 1.62
C PRO A 367 6.74 -4.26 0.67
N PHE A 368 6.01 -5.27 1.14
CA PHE A 368 5.81 -6.56 0.50
C PHE A 368 4.38 -6.76 0.00
N SER A 369 3.51 -5.79 0.26
CA SER A 369 2.08 -5.83 -0.06
C SER A 369 1.75 -4.83 -1.17
N LYS A 370 0.48 -4.83 -1.60
CA LYS A 370 0.01 -3.88 -2.59
C LYS A 370 0.21 -2.43 -2.13
N MET A 371 0.38 -2.14 -0.83
CA MET A 371 0.68 -0.79 -0.35
C MET A 371 1.97 -0.21 -0.94
N ALA A 372 2.98 -1.04 -1.21
CA ALA A 372 4.23 -0.62 -1.84
C ALA A 372 4.03 0.04 -3.21
N HIS A 373 2.89 -0.19 -3.88
CA HIS A 373 2.59 0.41 -5.18
C HIS A 373 2.72 1.94 -5.16
N MET A 374 2.39 2.60 -4.04
CA MET A 374 2.49 4.05 -3.92
C MET A 374 3.92 4.52 -4.14
N VAL A 375 4.89 3.81 -3.54
CA VAL A 375 6.31 4.16 -3.60
C VAL A 375 6.91 3.76 -4.95
N TYR A 376 6.74 2.50 -5.40
CA TYR A 376 7.26 2.05 -6.69
C TYR A 376 6.71 2.87 -7.86
N ARG A 377 5.43 3.25 -7.80
CA ARG A 377 4.82 4.13 -8.79
C ARG A 377 5.41 5.53 -8.77
N ALA A 378 5.51 6.15 -7.59
CA ALA A 378 6.13 7.46 -7.47
C ALA A 378 7.56 7.44 -8.02
N THR A 379 8.35 6.41 -7.69
CA THR A 379 9.70 6.19 -8.22
C THR A 379 9.70 6.09 -9.75
N ALA A 380 8.80 5.30 -10.35
CA ALA A 380 8.69 5.18 -11.81
C ALA A 380 8.25 6.49 -12.50
N MET A 381 7.37 7.27 -11.86
CA MET A 381 6.95 8.59 -12.38
C MET A 381 8.10 9.61 -12.33
N VAL A 382 8.85 9.65 -11.23
CA VAL A 382 10.06 10.48 -11.11
C VAL A 382 11.08 10.08 -12.18
N PHE A 383 11.31 8.78 -12.35
CA PHE A 383 12.20 8.26 -13.38
C PHE A 383 11.75 8.69 -14.78
N ALA A 384 10.47 8.53 -15.11
CA ALA A 384 9.93 8.87 -16.43
C ALA A 384 10.12 10.36 -16.78
N LYS A 385 9.92 11.26 -15.81
CA LYS A 385 10.15 12.71 -15.96
C LYS A 385 11.64 13.06 -16.07
N TYR A 386 12.48 12.33 -15.34
CA TYR A 386 13.93 12.50 -15.36
C TYR A 386 14.53 12.06 -16.70
N THR A 387 14.08 10.95 -17.29
CA THR A 387 14.70 10.30 -18.47
C THR A 387 14.03 10.55 -19.82
N GLN A 388 13.21 11.61 -19.97
CA GLN A 388 12.50 11.90 -21.24
C GLN A 388 11.66 10.71 -21.75
N ARG A 389 11.01 9.99 -20.84
CA ARG A 389 10.04 8.96 -21.22
C ARG A 389 8.69 9.58 -21.60
N GLU A 390 8.32 10.64 -20.89
CA GLU A 390 7.14 11.46 -21.17
C GLU A 390 7.60 12.79 -21.80
N PRO A 391 6.82 13.35 -22.76
CA PRO A 391 7.19 14.56 -23.49
C PRO A 391 7.49 15.78 -22.62
#